data_AF-A0A399QXX7-F1
#
_entry.id   AF-A0A399QXX7-F1
#
_cell.length_a   1.000
_cell.length_b   1.000
_cell.length_c   1.000
_cell.angle_alpha   90.00
_cell.angle_beta   90.00
_cell.angle_gamma   90.00
#
_symmetry.space_group_name_H-M   'P 1'
#
loop_
_entity.id
_entity.type
_entity.pdbx_description
1 polymer ?
#
loop_
_entity_poly.entity_id
_entity_poly.type
_entity_poly.pdbx_seq_one_letter_code
_entity_poly.pdbx_strand_id
1 'polypeptide(L)'
;MKFQIISAAIAGLALTACGGSDTDTDPAETDATEEVVVEDIEETETVAAGGTAELEADCLILASDPEAQESFVDMGTDTEGFCGCFVDVIDNSPEEDRAQMLTTLAEVTDGMEASGEGAEEVVGRMMSDAMMNMESEASQGTTAGIRMIGDVIDRIDNSMEEAGTCPAA
;
A
#
# COMPACT_ATOMS: atom_id res chain seq x y z
N MET A 1 -39.32 6.91 22.40
CA MET A 1 -39.69 5.86 21.44
C MET A 1 -40.49 6.49 20.30
N LYS A 2 -39.90 6.59 19.10
CA LYS A 2 -40.63 6.93 17.88
C LYS A 2 -39.85 6.41 16.69
N PHE A 3 -40.03 5.12 16.42
CA PHE A 3 -39.52 4.46 15.22
C PHE A 3 -40.48 4.77 14.07
N GLN A 4 -39.98 5.43 13.03
CA GLN A 4 -40.65 5.52 11.74
C GLN A 4 -39.96 4.55 10.78
N ILE A 5 -40.67 3.47 10.49
CA ILE A 5 -40.33 2.47 9.48
C ILE A 5 -40.89 3.02 8.16
N ILE A 6 -40.04 3.18 7.15
CA ILE A 6 -40.46 3.35 5.75
C ILE A 6 -40.03 2.10 5.01
N SER A 7 -41.02 1.35 4.54
CA SER A 7 -40.88 0.18 3.67
C SER A 7 -40.97 0.56 2.20
N ALA A 8 -40.43 -0.34 1.36
CA ALA A 8 -40.61 -0.53 -0.08
C ALA A 8 -39.73 0.36 -0.99
N ALA A 9 -39.13 -0.11 -2.08
CA ALA A 9 -39.47 -1.26 -2.92
C ALA A 9 -38.24 -1.86 -3.66
N ILE A 10 -38.43 -3.11 -4.09
CA ILE A 10 -37.54 -3.97 -4.86
C ILE A 10 -37.62 -3.61 -6.36
N ALA A 11 -36.47 -3.51 -7.02
CA ALA A 11 -36.29 -3.78 -8.45
C ALA A 11 -34.83 -4.30 -8.59
N GLY A 12 -34.53 -5.53 -8.99
CA GLY A 12 -35.19 -6.37 -9.98
C GLY A 12 -34.48 -6.21 -11.33
N LEU A 13 -33.20 -6.57 -11.42
CA LEU A 13 -32.47 -6.67 -12.70
C LEU A 13 -32.17 -8.14 -12.99
N ALA A 14 -32.73 -8.58 -14.11
CA ALA A 14 -32.85 -9.96 -14.56
C ALA A 14 -31.54 -10.52 -15.12
N LEU A 15 -31.29 -11.81 -14.84
CA LEU A 15 -30.39 -12.66 -15.59
C LEU A 15 -30.93 -12.86 -17.02
N THR A 16 -30.12 -12.61 -18.03
CA THR A 16 -30.34 -13.12 -19.39
C THR A 16 -29.40 -14.29 -19.65
N ALA A 17 -29.98 -15.48 -19.75
CA ALA A 17 -29.38 -16.67 -20.33
C ALA A 17 -30.31 -17.18 -21.44
N CYS A 18 -29.86 -17.22 -22.69
CA CYS A 18 -30.37 -18.06 -23.78
C CYS A 18 -29.42 -17.89 -24.99
N GLY A 19 -28.68 -18.92 -25.42
CA GLY A 19 -29.07 -19.79 -26.54
C GLY A 19 -28.42 -19.26 -27.83
N GLY A 20 -27.46 -19.92 -28.47
CA GLY A 20 -27.51 -21.30 -28.95
C GLY A 20 -28.18 -21.32 -30.34
N SER A 21 -27.40 -21.14 -31.41
CA SER A 21 -27.80 -21.49 -32.78
C SER A 21 -26.56 -21.73 -33.63
N ASP A 22 -26.38 -23.01 -33.94
CA ASP A 22 -25.45 -23.59 -34.88
C ASP A 22 -25.53 -22.92 -36.25
N THR A 23 -24.39 -22.68 -36.88
CA THR A 23 -24.31 -22.55 -38.34
C THR A 23 -22.98 -23.14 -38.78
N ASP A 24 -23.04 -24.39 -39.25
CA ASP A 24 -22.01 -25.04 -40.05
C ASP A 24 -21.64 -24.18 -41.26
N THR A 25 -20.38 -23.78 -41.37
CA THR A 25 -19.71 -23.50 -42.65
C THR A 25 -18.20 -23.71 -42.48
N ASP A 26 -17.72 -24.82 -43.01
CA ASP A 26 -16.31 -25.06 -43.39
C ASP A 26 -16.31 -25.15 -44.94
N PRO A 27 -15.25 -24.81 -45.72
CA PRO A 27 -13.81 -24.88 -45.41
C PRO A 27 -12.94 -23.71 -45.94
N ALA A 28 -11.64 -23.82 -45.61
CA ALA A 28 -10.46 -23.51 -46.43
C ALA A 28 -9.79 -22.12 -46.32
N GLU A 29 -8.56 -22.20 -45.80
CA GLU A 29 -7.31 -21.50 -46.20
C GLU A 29 -7.35 -19.99 -46.43
N THR A 30 -6.65 -19.22 -45.58
CA THR A 30 -5.55 -18.35 -46.04
C THR A 30 -4.71 -17.81 -44.88
N ASP A 31 -3.41 -17.88 -45.12
CA ASP A 31 -2.27 -17.41 -44.36
C ASP A 31 -2.16 -15.87 -44.37
N ALA A 32 -1.56 -15.34 -43.29
CA ALA A 32 -0.92 -14.04 -43.14
C ALA A 32 -1.77 -12.75 -43.27
N THR A 33 -2.07 -12.13 -42.13
CA THR A 33 -1.71 -10.73 -41.80
C THR A 33 -2.07 -10.45 -40.35
N GLU A 34 -1.11 -10.53 -39.43
CA GLU A 34 -1.24 -9.91 -38.11
C GLU A 34 -0.29 -8.70 -38.09
N GLU A 35 -0.80 -7.57 -38.58
CA GLU A 35 -0.22 -6.25 -38.32
C GLU A 35 -0.91 -5.73 -37.05
N VAL A 36 -0.34 -6.01 -35.88
CA VAL A 36 -0.71 -5.31 -34.64
C VAL A 36 0.00 -3.97 -34.65
N VAL A 37 -0.67 -2.97 -35.24
CA VAL A 37 -0.51 -1.57 -34.83
C VAL A 37 -1.48 -1.34 -33.69
N VAL A 38 -1.19 -0.34 -32.86
CA VAL A 38 -2.06 0.32 -31.87
C VAL A 38 -1.90 -0.33 -30.47
N GLU A 39 -1.41 0.33 -29.42
CA GLU A 39 -1.19 1.75 -29.15
C GLU A 39 -0.12 1.89 -28.05
N ASP A 40 0.74 2.89 -28.23
CA ASP A 40 1.64 3.42 -27.21
C ASP A 40 0.79 3.93 -26.04
N ILE A 41 0.75 3.21 -24.92
CA ILE A 41 0.20 3.73 -23.68
C ILE A 41 1.36 4.47 -23.00
N GLU A 42 1.51 5.75 -23.35
CA GLU A 42 2.12 6.72 -22.45
C GLU A 42 1.23 6.77 -21.18
N GLU A 43 1.51 5.90 -20.22
CA GLU A 43 1.04 6.07 -18.87
C GLU A 43 1.86 7.22 -18.27
N THR A 44 1.39 8.44 -18.54
CA THR A 44 1.76 9.60 -17.74
C THR A 44 1.08 9.41 -16.39
N GLU A 45 1.70 8.60 -15.53
CA GLU A 45 1.27 8.46 -14.15
C GLU A 45 1.57 9.77 -13.44
N THR A 46 0.53 10.59 -13.29
CA THR A 46 0.55 11.75 -12.41
C THR A 46 0.57 11.27 -10.96
N VAL A 47 1.74 10.82 -10.49
CA VAL A 47 2.01 10.51 -9.08
C VAL A 47 2.17 11.84 -8.33
N ALA A 48 1.08 12.47 -7.94
CA ALA A 48 1.20 13.71 -7.14
C ALA A 48 0.01 14.01 -6.21
N ALA A 49 -1.03 13.18 -6.16
CA ALA A 49 -2.18 13.45 -5.27
C ALA A 49 -2.79 12.22 -4.59
N GLY A 50 -2.49 11.00 -5.04
CA GLY A 50 -2.86 9.76 -4.34
C GLY A 50 -1.86 9.41 -3.24
N GLY A 51 -0.57 9.30 -3.61
CA GLY A 51 0.49 8.76 -2.74
C GLY A 51 0.54 9.28 -1.29
N THR A 52 0.29 10.56 -1.03
CA THR A 52 0.29 11.12 0.33
C THR A 52 -0.90 10.62 1.18
N ALA A 53 -2.09 10.44 0.57
CA ALA A 53 -3.27 9.96 1.29
C ALA A 53 -3.17 8.45 1.59
N GLU A 54 -2.63 7.67 0.65
CA GLU A 54 -2.28 6.27 0.88
C GLU A 54 -1.19 6.14 1.97
N LEU A 55 -0.13 6.95 1.91
CA LEU A 55 0.92 6.99 2.93
C LEU A 55 0.39 7.36 4.33
N GLU A 56 -0.54 8.31 4.42
CA GLU A 56 -1.20 8.65 5.68
C GLU A 56 -2.01 7.46 6.21
N ALA A 57 -2.76 6.77 5.35
CA ALA A 57 -3.53 5.59 5.74
C ALA A 57 -2.63 4.45 6.24
N ASP A 58 -1.54 4.16 5.52
CA ASP A 58 -0.56 3.16 5.91
C ASP A 58 0.10 3.53 7.25
N CYS A 59 0.43 4.81 7.45
CA CYS A 59 0.97 5.25 8.73
C CYS A 59 -0.02 5.06 9.87
N LEU A 60 -1.32 5.31 9.66
CA LEU A 60 -2.34 5.09 10.69
C LEU A 60 -2.47 3.61 11.06
N ILE A 61 -2.24 2.69 10.11
CA ILE A 61 -2.18 1.26 10.39
C ILE A 61 -0.95 0.94 11.26
N LEU A 62 0.24 1.41 10.88
CA LEU A 62 1.46 1.25 11.70
C LEU A 62 1.27 1.83 13.11
N ALA A 63 0.73 3.03 13.23
CA ALA A 63 0.52 3.72 14.49
C ALA A 63 -0.57 3.10 15.37
N SER A 64 -1.36 2.16 14.82
CA SER A 64 -2.31 1.36 15.59
C SER A 64 -1.63 0.24 16.38
N ASP A 65 -0.37 -0.08 16.05
CA ASP A 65 0.44 -1.05 16.76
C ASP A 65 0.57 -0.64 18.25
N PRO A 66 0.26 -1.55 19.21
CA PRO A 66 0.42 -1.28 20.63
C PRO A 66 1.85 -0.84 21.03
N GLU A 67 2.89 -1.39 20.41
CA GLU A 67 4.28 -1.02 20.68
C GLU A 67 4.57 0.41 20.20
N ALA A 68 4.07 0.79 19.02
CA ALA A 68 4.16 2.17 18.53
C ALA A 68 3.46 3.15 19.49
N GLN A 69 2.29 2.78 20.03
CA GLN A 69 1.58 3.61 21.00
C GLN A 69 2.33 3.79 22.33
N GLU A 70 3.07 2.77 22.78
CA GLU A 70 3.96 2.91 23.94
C GLU A 70 5.10 3.89 23.63
N SER A 71 5.73 3.77 22.46
CA SER A 71 6.78 4.68 22.01
C SER A 71 6.29 6.13 21.85
N PHE A 72 5.06 6.37 21.40
CA PHE A 72 4.50 7.72 21.30
C PHE A 72 4.46 8.46 22.64
N VAL A 73 4.17 7.74 23.73
CA VAL A 73 4.18 8.31 25.08
C VAL A 73 5.58 8.75 25.48
N ASP A 74 6.59 7.95 25.17
CA ASP A 74 8.00 8.23 25.49
C ASP A 74 8.54 9.40 24.64
N MET A 75 8.19 9.44 23.36
CA MET A 75 8.50 10.56 22.45
C MET A 75 7.73 11.85 22.78
N GLY A 76 6.65 11.77 23.56
CA GLY A 76 5.78 12.92 23.84
C GLY A 76 4.93 13.37 22.64
N THR A 77 4.59 12.43 21.75
CA THR A 77 3.72 12.63 20.58
C THR A 77 2.44 11.81 20.69
N ASP A 78 1.52 12.00 19.75
CA ASP A 78 0.41 11.09 19.49
C ASP A 78 0.48 10.59 18.03
N THR A 79 -0.49 9.76 17.64
CA THR A 79 -0.62 9.22 16.29
C THR A 79 -0.65 10.32 15.22
N GLU A 80 -1.37 11.42 15.46
CA GLU A 80 -1.48 12.51 14.48
C GLU A 80 -0.13 13.21 14.31
N GLY A 81 0.56 13.51 15.42
CA GLY A 81 1.89 14.10 15.41
C GLY A 81 2.94 13.22 14.74
N PHE A 82 2.94 11.92 15.06
CA PHE A 82 3.87 10.96 14.46
C PHE A 82 3.62 10.80 12.97
N CYS A 83 2.37 10.55 12.55
CA CYS A 83 2.06 10.36 11.14
C CYS A 83 2.25 11.62 10.32
N GLY A 84 2.01 12.81 10.90
CA GLY A 84 2.37 14.07 10.27
C GLY A 84 3.87 14.17 9.97
N CYS A 85 4.74 13.82 10.92
CA CYS A 85 6.19 13.80 10.68
C CYS A 85 6.60 12.72 9.69
N PHE A 86 6.03 11.53 9.81
CA PHE A 86 6.36 10.38 8.97
C PHE A 86 6.06 10.64 7.50
N VAL A 87 4.86 11.18 7.22
CA VAL A 87 4.45 11.62 5.89
C VAL A 87 5.41 12.69 5.36
N ASP A 88 5.71 13.74 6.15
CA ASP A 88 6.58 14.83 5.70
C ASP A 88 8.01 14.36 5.37
N VAL A 89 8.59 13.48 6.19
CA VAL A 89 9.94 12.94 5.95
C VAL A 89 9.98 12.07 4.68
N ILE A 90 8.97 11.21 4.49
CA ILE A 90 8.92 10.33 3.32
C ILE A 90 8.62 11.12 2.04
N ASP A 91 7.68 12.07 2.06
CA ASP A 91 7.34 12.88 0.88
C ASP A 91 8.52 13.71 0.38
N ASN A 92 9.39 14.16 1.28
CA ASN A 92 10.60 14.91 0.95
C ASN A 92 11.85 14.04 0.71
N SER A 93 11.74 12.72 0.82
CA SER A 93 12.84 11.80 0.50
C SER A 93 13.11 11.73 -1.01
N PRO A 94 14.31 11.29 -1.44
CA PRO A 94 14.61 11.06 -2.86
C PRO A 94 13.56 10.14 -3.50
N GLU A 95 13.21 10.39 -4.76
CA GLU A 95 12.11 9.70 -5.45
C GLU A 95 12.24 8.17 -5.44
N GLU A 96 13.45 7.65 -5.70
CA GLU A 96 13.73 6.21 -5.69
C GLU A 96 13.57 5.60 -4.28
N ASP A 97 14.08 6.28 -3.25
CA ASP A 97 13.96 5.83 -1.86
C ASP A 97 12.49 5.91 -1.39
N ARG A 98 11.79 6.98 -1.75
CA ARG A 98 10.36 7.15 -1.45
C ARG A 98 9.53 6.04 -2.06
N ALA A 99 9.73 5.72 -3.34
CA ALA A 99 9.01 4.64 -4.00
C ALA A 99 9.26 3.27 -3.33
N GLN A 100 10.50 3.00 -2.93
CA GLN A 100 10.85 1.77 -2.20
C GLN A 100 10.21 1.72 -0.81
N MET A 101 10.23 2.82 -0.05
CA MET A 101 9.58 2.91 1.25
C MET A 101 8.07 2.71 1.13
N LEU A 102 7.40 3.37 0.19
CA LEU A 102 5.96 3.22 -0.03
C LEU A 102 5.58 1.77 -0.36
N THR A 103 6.34 1.12 -1.25
CA THR A 103 6.10 -0.28 -1.60
C THR A 103 6.22 -1.19 -0.38
N THR A 104 7.29 -1.03 0.39
CA THR A 104 7.52 -1.88 1.58
C THR A 104 6.55 -1.56 2.71
N LEU A 105 6.14 -0.30 2.86
CA LEU A 105 5.17 0.13 3.85
C LEU A 105 3.80 -0.49 3.59
N ALA A 106 3.36 -0.50 2.33
CA ALA A 106 2.14 -1.19 1.91
C ALA A 106 2.21 -2.69 2.23
N GLU A 107 3.32 -3.37 1.94
CA GLU A 107 3.49 -4.80 2.26
C GLU A 107 3.40 -5.07 3.78
N VAL A 108 3.99 -4.21 4.61
CA VAL A 108 3.95 -4.37 6.08
C VAL A 108 2.54 -4.15 6.60
N THR A 109 1.88 -3.07 6.16
CA THR A 109 0.54 -2.71 6.66
C THR A 109 -0.54 -3.69 6.17
N ASP A 110 -0.46 -4.15 4.91
CA ASP A 110 -1.27 -5.26 4.38
C ASP A 110 -1.07 -6.52 5.23
N GLY A 111 0.18 -6.82 5.61
CA GLY A 111 0.51 -7.94 6.46
C GLY A 111 -0.13 -7.84 7.85
N MET A 112 -0.06 -6.65 8.48
CA MET A 112 -0.68 -6.37 9.78
C MET A 112 -2.19 -6.53 9.73
N GLU A 113 -2.85 -5.98 8.72
CA GLU A 113 -4.30 -6.09 8.56
C GLU A 113 -4.74 -7.54 8.28
N ALA A 114 -3.98 -8.27 7.46
CA ALA A 114 -4.29 -9.64 7.08
C ALA A 114 -4.11 -10.63 8.25
N SER A 115 -3.10 -10.44 9.10
CA SER A 115 -2.80 -11.36 10.19
C SER A 115 -3.33 -10.91 11.56
N GLY A 116 -3.59 -9.62 11.73
CA GLY A 116 -3.90 -9.00 13.01
C GLY A 116 -2.70 -8.97 13.98
N GLU A 117 -1.48 -9.10 13.46
CA GLU A 117 -0.22 -9.01 14.21
C GLU A 117 0.36 -7.59 14.16
N GLY A 118 1.34 -7.32 15.03
CA GLY A 118 2.09 -6.07 15.02
C GLY A 118 3.07 -5.97 13.85
N ALA A 119 3.59 -4.76 13.66
CA ALA A 119 4.57 -4.45 12.62
C ALA A 119 5.84 -5.28 12.80
N GLU A 120 6.32 -5.47 14.03
CA GLU A 120 7.54 -6.25 14.31
C GLU A 120 7.40 -7.73 13.89
N GLU A 121 6.25 -8.36 14.15
CA GLU A 121 6.04 -9.75 13.74
C GLU A 121 5.94 -9.91 12.23
N VAL A 122 5.26 -8.97 11.57
CA VAL A 122 5.12 -8.96 10.10
C VAL A 122 6.47 -8.73 9.44
N VAL A 123 7.20 -7.70 9.87
CA VAL A 123 8.56 -7.41 9.42
C VAL A 123 9.48 -8.60 9.67
N GLY A 124 9.40 -9.23 10.85
CA GLY A 124 10.20 -10.41 11.18
C GLY A 124 9.97 -11.60 10.22
N ARG A 125 8.71 -11.84 9.83
CA ARG A 125 8.36 -12.83 8.81
C ARG A 125 8.90 -12.44 7.44
N MET A 126 8.67 -11.20 7.01
CA MET A 126 9.16 -10.68 5.73
C MET A 126 10.68 -10.78 5.63
N MET A 127 11.42 -10.45 6.69
CA MET A 127 12.87 -10.61 6.74
C MET A 127 13.27 -12.09 6.70
N SER A 128 12.54 -12.98 7.36
CA SER A 128 12.80 -14.42 7.28
C SER A 128 12.63 -14.94 5.85
N ASP A 129 11.55 -14.54 5.18
CA ASP A 129 11.26 -14.92 3.79
C ASP A 129 12.28 -14.33 2.82
N ALA A 130 12.70 -13.08 3.05
CA ALA A 130 13.75 -12.42 2.28
C ALA A 130 15.10 -13.13 2.43
N MET A 131 15.43 -13.65 3.62
CA MET A 131 16.64 -14.45 3.82
C MET A 131 16.56 -15.80 3.09
N MET A 132 15.39 -16.41 2.99
CA MET A 132 15.21 -17.66 2.24
C MET A 132 15.29 -17.44 0.73
N ASN A 133 14.98 -16.24 0.24
CA ASN A 133 14.94 -15.88 -1.18
C ASN A 133 15.92 -14.75 -1.55
N MET A 134 17.06 -14.70 -0.86
CA MET A 134 17.99 -13.55 -0.91
C MET A 134 18.54 -13.19 -2.29
N GLU A 135 18.54 -14.14 -3.23
CA GLU A 135 18.99 -13.92 -4.60
C GLU A 135 17.94 -13.18 -5.45
N SER A 136 16.69 -13.08 -4.98
CA SER A 136 15.63 -12.36 -5.68
C SER A 136 15.73 -10.85 -5.48
N GLU A 137 15.44 -10.09 -6.53
CA GLU A 137 15.39 -8.63 -6.49
C GLU A 137 14.31 -8.14 -5.51
N ALA A 138 13.18 -8.83 -5.44
CA ALA A 138 12.10 -8.53 -4.49
C ALA A 138 12.58 -8.63 -3.04
N SER A 139 13.27 -9.71 -2.65
CA SER A 139 13.79 -9.86 -1.28
C SER A 139 14.84 -8.80 -0.92
N GLN A 140 15.67 -8.39 -1.90
CA GLN A 140 16.62 -7.29 -1.71
C GLN A 140 15.89 -5.96 -1.51
N GLY A 141 14.87 -5.69 -2.32
CA GLY A 141 13.99 -4.52 -2.20
C GLY A 141 13.31 -4.45 -0.83
N THR A 142 12.61 -5.51 -0.42
CA THR A 142 11.95 -5.58 0.90
C THR A 142 12.95 -5.34 2.04
N THR A 143 14.12 -5.96 1.99
CA THR A 143 15.14 -5.77 3.05
C THR A 143 15.68 -4.33 3.06
N ALA A 144 15.83 -3.69 1.90
CA ALA A 144 16.25 -2.30 1.81
C ALA A 144 15.15 -1.35 2.33
N GLY A 145 13.91 -1.55 1.89
CA GLY A 145 12.76 -0.75 2.31
C GLY A 145 12.51 -0.82 3.82
N ILE A 146 12.60 -2.00 4.44
CA ILE A 146 12.45 -2.15 5.90
C ILE A 146 13.48 -1.29 6.64
N ARG A 147 14.73 -1.28 6.16
CA ARG A 147 15.79 -0.46 6.76
C ARG A 147 15.52 1.03 6.58
N MET A 148 15.13 1.45 5.38
CA MET A 148 14.83 2.85 5.09
C MET A 148 13.68 3.37 5.97
N ILE A 149 12.60 2.59 6.11
CA ILE A 149 11.47 2.93 6.98
C ILE A 149 11.93 3.00 8.45
N GLY A 150 12.71 2.02 8.92
CA GLY A 150 13.28 2.03 10.26
C GLY A 150 14.14 3.28 10.53
N ASP A 151 15.01 3.66 9.59
CA ASP A 151 15.83 4.86 9.69
C ASP A 151 14.99 6.14 9.78
N VAL A 152 13.83 6.20 9.08
CA VAL A 152 12.88 7.31 9.18
C VAL A 152 12.24 7.36 10.57
N ILE A 153 11.78 6.23 11.09
CA ILE A 153 11.19 6.14 12.43
C ILE A 153 12.21 6.57 13.49
N ASP A 154 13.43 6.04 13.43
CA ASP A 154 14.53 6.41 14.32
C ASP A 154 14.84 7.91 14.24
N ARG A 155 14.85 8.50 13.04
CA ARG A 155 15.09 9.94 12.87
C ARG A 155 13.99 10.78 13.53
N ILE A 156 12.74 10.34 13.43
CA ILE A 156 11.60 11.01 14.06
C ILE A 156 11.71 10.90 15.58
N ASP A 157 11.94 9.69 16.10
CA ASP A 157 12.10 9.40 17.52
C ASP A 157 13.19 10.28 18.15
N ASN A 158 14.42 10.22 17.61
CA ASN A 158 15.53 11.04 18.09
C ASN A 158 15.20 12.54 18.05
N SER A 159 14.57 13.03 16.97
CA SER A 159 14.22 14.46 16.84
C SER A 159 13.14 14.89 17.83
N MET A 160 12.16 14.04 18.11
CA MET A 160 11.11 14.31 19.08
C MET A 160 11.65 14.27 20.51
N GLU A 161 12.48 13.28 20.85
CA GLU A 161 13.12 13.20 22.16
C GLU A 161 14.07 14.39 22.43
N GLU A 162 14.87 14.80 21.43
CA GLU A 162 15.88 15.85 21.61
C GLU A 162 15.32 17.27 21.49
N ALA A 163 14.45 17.52 20.49
CA ALA A 163 13.97 18.86 20.14
C ALA A 163 12.47 19.06 20.34
N GLY A 164 11.70 17.98 20.54
CA GLY A 164 10.23 18.04 20.64
C GLY A 164 9.53 18.42 19.34
N THR A 165 10.19 18.21 18.19
CA THR A 165 9.67 18.60 16.87
C THR A 165 10.01 17.56 15.81
N CYS A 166 9.19 17.48 14.75
CA CYS A 166 9.51 16.69 13.57
C CYS A 166 10.90 17.05 13.03
N PRO A 167 11.68 16.07 12.56
CA PRO A 167 12.94 16.36 11.89
C PRO A 167 12.64 17.14 10.61
N ALA A 168 13.47 18.16 10.32
CA ALA A 168 13.36 18.84 9.04
C ALA A 168 13.62 17.83 7.91
N ALA A 169 12.78 17.86 6.87
CA ALA A 169 12.98 17.15 5.60
C ALA A 169 14.43 17.22 5.09
#